data_AF-A0A3C0FUG4-F1
#
_entry.id   AF-A0A3C0FUG4-F1
#
_cell.length_a   1.000
_cell.length_b   1.000
_cell.length_c   1.000
_cell.angle_alpha   90.00
_cell.angle_beta   90.00
_cell.angle_gamma   90.00
#
_symmetry.space_group_name_H-M   'P 1'
#
loop_
_entity.id
_entity.type
_entity.pdbx_description
1 polymer ?
#
loop_
_entity_poly.entity_id
_entity_poly.type
_entity_poly.pdbx_seq_one_letter_code
_entity_poly.pdbx_strand_id
1 'polypeptide(L)'
;WGSFLFMGLIGIIIAMVVNIFLASTMLQFVISAAGVLIFTGLTAYDTQRIKEEYHEHDDATTAGKKALFGALRLYLDFVNLFIMLLHFFGNRE
;
A
#
# COMPACT_ATOMS: atom_id res chain seq x y z
N TRP A 1 6.21 -11.98 3.22
CA TRP A 1 5.58 -11.13 2.19
C TRP A 1 5.99 -9.65 2.28
N GLY A 2 6.10 -9.06 3.47
CA GLY A 2 6.51 -7.65 3.62
C GLY A 2 7.82 -7.26 2.89
N SER A 3 8.84 -8.12 2.89
CA SER A 3 10.11 -7.85 2.17
C SER A 3 9.96 -7.78 0.65
N PHE A 4 9.06 -8.58 0.05
CA PHE A 4 8.81 -8.57 -1.40
C PHE A 4 8.07 -7.31 -1.84
N LEU A 5 7.05 -6.89 -1.07
CA LEU A 5 6.29 -5.69 -1.36
C LEU A 5 7.13 -4.41 -1.16
N PHE A 6 8.03 -4.42 -0.17
CA PHE A 6 9.00 -3.36 0.04
C PHE A 6 10.02 -3.25 -1.11
N MET A 7 10.47 -4.39 -1.66
CA MET A 7 11.30 -4.42 -2.87
C MET A 7 10.54 -3.89 -4.09
N GLY A 8 9.23 -4.19 -4.22
CA GLY A 8 8.36 -3.62 -5.23
C GLY A 8 8.24 -2.10 -5.15
N LEU A 9 8.11 -1.55 -3.94
CA LEU A 9 8.09 -0.10 -3.70
C LEU A 9 9.39 0.57 -4.17
N ILE A 10 10.55 -0.01 -3.82
CA ILE A 10 11.87 0.47 -4.28
C ILE A 10 11.95 0.44 -5.81
N GLY A 11 11.46 -0.63 -6.45
CA GLY A 11 11.40 -0.74 -7.91
C GLY A 11 10.58 0.37 -8.57
N ILE A 12 9.43 0.73 -8.00
CA ILE A 12 8.60 1.85 -8.45
C ILE A 12 9.35 3.17 -8.31
N ILE A 13 10.03 3.40 -7.18
CA ILE A 13 10.82 4.63 -6.96
C ILE A 13 11.90 4.77 -8.04
N ILE A 14 12.63 3.69 -8.32
CA ILE A 14 13.65 3.69 -9.38
C ILE A 14 13.00 3.97 -10.74
N ALA A 15 11.87 3.33 -11.06
CA ALA A 15 11.16 3.55 -12.32
C ALA A 15 10.66 5.00 -12.47
N MET A 16 10.17 5.63 -11.38
CA MET A 16 9.81 7.05 -11.36
C MET A 16 11.00 7.94 -11.68
N VAL A 17 12.15 7.70 -11.04
CA VAL A 17 13.39 8.47 -11.30
C VAL A 17 13.84 8.32 -12.76
N VAL A 18 13.81 7.10 -13.31
CA VAL A 18 14.16 6.84 -14.71
C VAL A 18 13.18 7.56 -15.65
N ASN A 19 11.89 7.57 -15.34
CA ASN A 19 10.88 8.21 -16.20
C ASN A 19 10.99 9.74 -16.22
N ILE A 20 11.63 10.39 -15.23
CA ILE A 20 11.91 11.83 -15.28
C ILE A 20 12.80 12.19 -16.47
N PHE A 21 13.76 11.32 -16.82
CA PHE A 21 14.67 11.55 -17.95
C PHE A 21 14.08 11.10 -19.29
N LEU A 22 13.25 10.06 -19.28
CA LEU A 22 12.63 9.51 -20.50
C LEU A 22 11.35 10.25 -20.91
N ALA A 23 10.66 10.89 -19.96
CA ALA A 23 9.37 11.55 -20.15
C ALA A 23 8.34 10.69 -20.92
N SER A 24 8.33 9.37 -20.67
CA SER A 24 7.52 8.42 -21.42
C SER A 24 6.13 8.26 -20.80
N THR A 25 5.10 8.56 -21.59
CA THR A 25 3.69 8.41 -21.20
C THR A 25 3.30 6.95 -20.97
N MET A 26 3.86 6.03 -21.77
CA MET A 26 3.65 4.60 -21.59
C MET A 26 4.29 4.09 -20.29
N LEU A 27 5.52 4.49 -19.99
CA LEU A 27 6.16 4.13 -18.71
C LEU A 27 5.38 4.69 -17.53
N GLN A 28 4.90 5.92 -17.63
CA GLN A 28 4.09 6.53 -16.58
C GLN A 28 2.80 5.75 -16.32
N PHE A 29 2.11 5.28 -17.36
CA PHE A 29 0.95 4.40 -17.21
C PHE A 29 1.30 3.08 -16.50
N VAL A 30 2.39 2.42 -16.91
CA VAL A 30 2.86 1.17 -16.30
C VAL A 30 3.23 1.36 -14.83
N ILE A 31 3.94 2.44 -14.50
CA ILE A 31 4.32 2.80 -13.14
C ILE A 31 3.06 2.99 -12.27
N SER A 32 2.07 3.72 -12.77
CA SER A 32 0.81 3.95 -12.05
C SER A 32 0.03 2.65 -11.83
N ALA A 33 -0.10 1.80 -12.85
CA ALA A 33 -0.77 0.50 -12.73
C ALA A 33 -0.05 -0.45 -11.75
N ALA A 34 1.28 -0.53 -11.83
CA ALA A 34 2.10 -1.32 -10.91
C ALA A 34 2.02 -0.79 -9.47
N GLY A 35 1.97 0.54 -9.30
CA GLY A 35 1.71 1.19 -8.01
C GLY A 35 0.43 0.72 -7.36
N VAL A 36 -0.67 0.68 -8.12
CA VAL A 36 -1.96 0.19 -7.62
C VAL A 36 -1.87 -1.26 -7.14
N LEU A 37 -1.25 -2.13 -7.93
CA LEU A 37 -1.10 -3.55 -7.59
C LEU A 37 -0.25 -3.76 -6.34
N ILE A 38 0.88 -3.05 -6.22
CA ILE A 38 1.78 -3.17 -5.06
C ILE A 38 1.10 -2.65 -3.79
N PHE A 39 0.46 -1.49 -3.83
CA PHE A 39 -0.24 -0.95 -2.67
C PHE A 39 -1.42 -1.81 -2.23
N THR A 40 -2.17 -2.36 -3.18
CA THR A 40 -3.24 -3.32 -2.86
C THR A 40 -2.68 -4.57 -2.17
N GLY A 41 -1.53 -5.06 -2.64
CA GLY A 41 -0.81 -6.17 -1.99
C GLY A 41 -0.30 -5.83 -0.58
N LEU A 42 0.18 -4.60 -0.36
CA LEU A 42 0.58 -4.08 0.95
C LEU A 42 -0.61 -4.04 1.91
N THR A 43 -1.74 -3.47 1.50
CA THR A 43 -2.96 -3.45 2.31
C THR A 43 -3.44 -4.85 2.67
N ALA A 44 -3.37 -5.81 1.74
CA ALA A 44 -3.71 -7.21 2.02
C ALA A 44 -2.75 -7.85 3.03
N TYR A 45 -1.46 -7.53 2.94
CA TYR A 45 -0.46 -7.97 3.91
C TYR A 45 -0.71 -7.38 5.31
N ASP A 46 -1.01 -6.09 5.39
CA ASP A 46 -1.30 -5.43 6.66
C ASP A 46 -2.58 -5.99 7.31
N THR A 47 -3.58 -6.36 6.50
CA THR A 47 -4.78 -7.08 6.97
C THR A 47 -4.43 -8.43 7.60
N GLN A 48 -3.56 -9.22 6.95
CA GLN A 48 -3.11 -10.50 7.50
C GLN A 48 -2.31 -10.30 8.79
N ARG A 49 -1.43 -9.30 8.80
CA ARG A 49 -0.58 -9.02 9.95
C ARG A 49 -1.36 -8.56 11.18
N ILE A 50 -2.40 -7.73 11.00
CA ILE A 50 -3.29 -7.33 12.09
C ILE A 50 -3.99 -8.55 12.69
N LYS A 51 -4.40 -9.51 11.85
CA LYS A 51 -5.01 -10.76 12.32
C LYS A 51 -4.04 -11.62 13.13
N GLU A 52 -2.76 -11.65 12.75
CA GLU A 52 -1.70 -12.35 13.47
C GLU A 52 -1.26 -11.66 14.77
N GLU A 53 -1.40 -10.33 14.86
CA GLU A 53 -1.07 -9.54 16.07
C GLU A 53 -2.05 -9.78 17.23
N TYR A 54 -3.23 -10.34 16.96
CA TYR A 54 -4.16 -10.79 18.01
C TYR A 54 -3.68 -12.08 18.64
N HIS A 55 -3.33 -12.02 19.94
CA HIS A 55 -3.04 -13.21 20.74
C HIS A 55 -4.15 -13.44 21.76
N GLU A 56 -4.62 -14.68 21.88
CA GLU A 56 -5.67 -15.08 22.84
C GLU A 56 -5.29 -14.82 24.30
N HIS A 57 -3.99 -14.63 24.60
CA HIS A 57 -3.48 -14.36 25.94
C HIS A 57 -3.25 -12.86 26.24
N ASP A 58 -3.61 -11.95 25.33
CA ASP A 58 -3.49 -10.51 25.61
C ASP A 58 -4.52 -10.08 26.67
N ASP A 59 -4.08 -9.29 27.65
CA ASP A 59 -4.99 -8.63 28.59
C ASP A 59 -5.98 -7.72 27.82
N ALA A 60 -7.20 -7.55 28.33
CA ALA A 60 -8.29 -6.84 27.65
C ALA A 60 -7.89 -5.42 27.20
N THR A 61 -7.05 -4.76 27.99
CA THR A 61 -6.50 -3.43 27.68
C THR A 61 -5.56 -3.46 26.46
N THR A 62 -4.71 -4.48 26.37
CA THR A 62 -3.74 -4.65 25.28
C THR A 62 -4.44 -5.04 23.98
N ALA A 63 -5.41 -5.95 24.07
CA ALA A 63 -6.24 -6.36 22.93
C ALA A 63 -7.01 -5.16 22.34
N GLY A 64 -7.63 -4.33 23.18
CA GLY A 64 -8.34 -3.12 22.73
C GLY A 64 -7.43 -2.10 22.03
N LYS A 65 -6.21 -1.91 22.54
CA LYS A 65 -5.21 -1.03 21.89
C LYS A 65 -4.77 -1.57 20.53
N LYS A 66 -4.46 -2.87 20.44
CA LYS A 66 -4.09 -3.52 19.17
C LYS A 66 -5.21 -3.40 18.13
N ALA A 67 -6.46 -3.60 18.54
CA ALA A 67 -7.63 -3.42 17.69
C ALA A 67 -7.74 -2.01 17.12
N LEU A 68 -7.57 -0.99 17.97
CA LEU A 68 -7.62 0.41 17.55
C LEU A 68 -6.50 0.77 16.57
N PHE A 69 -5.26 0.37 16.87
CA PHE A 69 -4.12 0.61 15.97
C PHE A 69 -4.24 -0.15 14.65
N GLY A 70 -4.73 -1.39 14.67
CA GLY A 70 -5.01 -2.17 13.47
C GLY A 70 -6.07 -1.50 12.60
N ALA A 71 -7.18 -1.08 13.20
CA ALA A 71 -8.24 -0.36 12.50
C ALA A 71 -7.74 0.96 11.89
N LEU A 72 -6.91 1.73 12.63
CA LEU A 72 -6.32 2.96 12.12
C LEU A 72 -5.41 2.71 10.90
N ARG A 73 -4.56 1.67 10.94
CA ARG A 73 -3.70 1.29 9.80
C ARG A 73 -4.54 0.98 8.57
N LEU A 74 -5.55 0.11 8.70
CA LEU A 74 -6.46 -0.23 7.59
C LEU A 74 -7.21 0.98 7.03
N TYR A 75 -7.62 1.91 7.91
CA TYR A 75 -8.24 3.15 7.48
C TYR A 75 -7.30 4.00 6.61
N LEU A 76 -6.04 4.17 7.04
CA LEU A 76 -5.04 4.91 6.27
C LEU A 76 -4.72 4.22 4.93
N ASP A 77 -4.59 2.90 4.93
CA ASP A 77 -4.37 2.12 3.70
C ASP A 77 -5.53 2.29 2.72
N PHE A 78 -6.77 2.24 3.21
CA PHE A 78 -7.96 2.45 2.39
C PHE A 78 -7.98 3.84 1.76
N VAL A 79 -7.72 4.88 2.54
CA VAL A 79 -7.65 6.26 2.03
C VAL A 79 -6.57 6.39 0.95
N ASN A 80 -5.39 5.81 1.18
CA ASN A 80 -4.29 5.89 0.23
C ASN A 80 -4.59 5.14 -1.08
N LEU A 81 -5.18 3.95 -0.98
CA LEU A 81 -5.62 3.17 -2.14
C LEU A 81 -6.70 3.95 -2.92
N PHE A 82 -7.66 4.55 -2.21
CA PHE A 82 -8.70 5.36 -2.83
C PHE A 82 -8.13 6.57 -3.59
N ILE A 83 -7.22 7.34 -3.00
CA ILE A 83 -6.56 8.48 -3.65
C ILE A 83 -5.79 8.03 -4.90
N MET A 84 -5.07 6.91 -4.81
CA MET A 84 -4.31 6.38 -5.93
C MET A 84 -5.22 5.91 -7.08
N LEU A 85 -6.38 5.32 -6.78
CA LEU A 85 -7.38 5.01 -7.79
C LEU A 85 -7.97 6.28 -8.41
N LEU A 86 -8.30 7.29 -7.60
CA LEU A 86 -8.75 8.57 -8.12
C LEU A 86 -7.72 9.20 -9.06
N HIS A 87 -6.43 9.12 -8.74
CA HIS A 87 -5.38 9.63 -9.61
C HIS A 87 -5.24 8.79 -10.89
N PHE A 88 -5.30 7.46 -10.78
CA PHE A 88 -5.23 6.55 -11.93
C PHE A 88 -6.40 6.75 -12.90
N PHE A 89 -7.62 6.94 -12.38
CA PHE A 89 -8.82 7.15 -13.20
C PHE A 89 -9.03 8.61 -13.61
N GLY A 90 -8.57 9.57 -12.81
CA GLY A 90 -8.73 11.01 -13.04
C GLY A 90 -7.68 11.63 -13.95
N ASN A 91 -6.48 11.04 -14.06
CA ASN A 91 -5.38 11.55 -14.89
C ASN A 91 -5.53 11.19 -16.38
N ARG A 92 -6.75 11.29 -16.94
CA ARG A 92 -7.06 10.97 -18.34
C ARG A 92 -7.17 12.20 -19.25
N GLU A 93 -6.79 13.39 -18.81
CA GLU A 93 -6.66 14.60 -19.65
C GLU A 93 -5.29 15.26 -19.46
#